data_AF-A0A2H5ZEM5-F1
#
_entry.id   AF-A0A2H5ZEM5-F1
#
_cell.length_a   1.000
_cell.length_b   1.000
_cell.length_c   1.000
_cell.angle_alpha   90.00
_cell.angle_beta   90.00
_cell.angle_gamma   90.00
#
_symmetry.space_group_name_H-M   'P 1'
#
loop_
_entity.id
_entity.type
_entity.pdbx_description
1 polymer ?
#
loop_
_entity_poly.entity_id
_entity_poly.type
_entity_poly.pdbx_seq_one_letter_code
_entity_poly.pdbx_strand_id
1 'polypeptide(L)'
;MSELEALVTKAIAAHGQWKIRLRQAIETGKSEWTVDQVKVDDQCVLGKWIYGDAVVRFPGDSLVREIRELHREFHQEAAKVLSLALMGRKAEAERLMEQGSAYARISGSLVRALQKLGQKAA
;
A
#
# COMPACT_ATOMS: atom_id res chain seq x y z
N MET A 1 -2.91 -12.07 -20.91
CA MET A 1 -2.73 -11.18 -19.76
C MET A 1 -1.42 -10.45 -19.93
N SER A 2 -1.45 -9.12 -20.02
CA SER A 2 -0.23 -8.31 -20.13
C SER A 2 0.55 -8.32 -18.81
N GLU A 3 1.85 -8.00 -18.86
CA GLU A 3 2.68 -7.88 -17.65
C GLU A 3 2.12 -6.84 -16.68
N LEU A 4 1.51 -5.77 -17.20
CA LEU A 4 0.90 -4.70 -16.41
C LEU A 4 -0.37 -5.18 -15.69
N GLU A 5 -1.22 -5.98 -16.34
CA GLU A 5 -2.39 -6.58 -15.70
C GLU A 5 -1.98 -7.54 -14.55
N ALA A 6 -0.94 -8.34 -14.78
CA ALA A 6 -0.40 -9.25 -13.76
C ALA A 6 0.16 -8.48 -12.56
N LEU A 7 0.87 -7.37 -12.81
CA LEU A 7 1.38 -6.47 -11.77
C LEU A 7 0.24 -5.88 -10.94
N VAL A 8 -0.77 -5.29 -11.60
CA VAL A 8 -1.93 -4.67 -10.94
C VAL A 8 -2.64 -5.68 -10.05
N THR A 9 -2.89 -6.89 -10.55
CA THR A 9 -3.52 -7.97 -9.80
C THR A 9 -2.71 -8.33 -8.54
N LYS A 10 -1.38 -8.49 -8.69
CA LYS A 10 -0.47 -8.76 -7.55
C LYS A 10 -0.47 -7.62 -6.55
N ALA A 11 -0.46 -6.37 -7.01
CA ALA A 11 -0.45 -5.19 -6.14
C ALA A 11 -1.74 -5.12 -5.31
N ILE A 12 -2.92 -5.32 -5.91
CA ILE A 12 -4.20 -5.31 -5.20
C ILE A 12 -4.25 -6.45 -4.16
N ALA A 13 -3.80 -7.65 -4.54
CA ALA A 13 -3.73 -8.78 -3.60
C ALA A 13 -2.78 -8.49 -2.41
N ALA A 14 -1.61 -7.89 -2.68
CA ALA A 14 -0.65 -7.52 -1.65
C ALA A 14 -1.21 -6.48 -0.66
N HIS A 15 -2.04 -5.53 -1.11
CA HIS A 15 -2.70 -4.57 -0.23
C HIS A 15 -3.71 -5.25 0.71
N GLY A 16 -4.46 -6.22 0.20
CA GLY A 16 -5.34 -7.05 1.03
C GLY A 16 -4.56 -7.81 2.11
N GLN A 17 -3.41 -8.38 1.77
CA GLN A 17 -2.53 -9.06 2.72
C GLN A 17 -1.95 -8.12 3.78
N TRP A 18 -1.60 -6.88 3.41
CA TRP A 18 -1.14 -5.89 4.38
C TRP A 18 -2.19 -5.58 5.46
N LYS A 19 -3.46 -5.49 5.09
CA LYS A 19 -4.55 -5.30 6.08
C LYS A 19 -4.61 -6.45 7.09
N ILE A 20 -4.42 -7.69 6.64
CA ILE A 20 -4.41 -8.88 7.50
C ILE A 20 -3.20 -8.83 8.44
N ARG A 21 -2.00 -8.57 7.88
CA ARG A 21 -0.75 -8.46 8.66
C ARG A 21 -0.82 -7.39 9.74
N LEU A 22 -1.33 -6.21 9.41
CA LEU A 22 -1.48 -5.12 10.39
C LEU A 22 -2.45 -5.50 11.51
N ARG A 23 -3.59 -6.14 11.20
CA ARG A 23 -4.52 -6.63 12.22
C ARG A 23 -3.89 -7.70 13.11
N GLN A 24 -3.11 -8.61 12.53
CA GLN A 24 -2.37 -9.61 13.30
C GLN A 24 -1.33 -8.95 14.21
N ALA A 25 -0.63 -7.92 13.73
CA ALA A 25 0.32 -7.18 14.55
C ALA A 25 -0.36 -6.43 15.70
N ILE A 26 -1.53 -5.84 15.44
CA ILE A 26 -2.37 -5.19 16.46
C ILE A 26 -2.79 -6.18 17.55
N GLU A 27 -3.19 -7.39 17.16
CA GLU A 27 -3.63 -8.42 18.10
C GLU A 27 -2.47 -8.98 18.93
N THR A 28 -1.34 -9.26 18.28
CA THR A 28 -0.24 -10.03 18.88
C THR A 28 0.89 -9.17 19.44
N GLY A 29 0.95 -7.88 19.09
CA GLY A 29 2.09 -7.02 19.33
C GLY A 29 3.37 -7.43 18.58
N LYS A 30 3.26 -8.29 17.56
CA LYS A 30 4.39 -8.89 16.83
C LYS A 30 4.24 -8.73 15.32
N SER A 31 5.37 -8.63 14.63
CA SER A 31 5.42 -8.52 13.17
C SER A 31 6.72 -9.11 12.64
N GLU A 32 6.65 -9.75 11.47
CA GLU A 32 7.84 -10.17 10.70
C GLU A 32 8.56 -8.97 10.06
N TRP A 33 7.87 -7.83 9.97
CA TRP A 33 8.36 -6.60 9.36
C TRP A 33 8.63 -5.54 10.42
N THR A 34 9.71 -4.78 10.23
CA THR A 34 10.00 -3.58 11.02
C THR A 34 9.26 -2.36 10.48
N VAL A 35 9.04 -1.35 11.33
CA VAL A 35 8.39 -0.09 10.93
C VAL A 35 9.14 0.58 9.77
N ASP A 36 10.47 0.59 9.80
CA ASP A 36 11.30 1.21 8.75
C ASP A 36 11.18 0.48 7.41
N GLN A 37 11.14 -0.86 7.42
CA GLN A 37 10.88 -1.65 6.22
C GLN A 37 9.48 -1.40 5.64
N VAL A 38 8.48 -1.15 6.48
CA VAL A 38 7.11 -0.83 6.01
C VAL A 38 7.01 0.61 5.52
N LYS A 39 7.81 1.54 6.06
CA LYS A 39 7.72 2.96 5.74
C LYS A 39 8.26 3.30 4.34
N VAL A 40 9.23 2.54 3.84
CA VAL A 40 9.79 2.73 2.50
C VAL A 40 8.83 2.24 1.42
N ASP A 41 8.63 3.05 0.37
CA ASP A 41 7.63 2.84 -0.67
C ASP A 41 8.24 2.42 -2.02
N ASP A 42 9.53 2.11 -2.08
CA ASP A 42 10.24 1.72 -3.30
C ASP A 42 10.72 0.26 -3.29
N GLN A 43 10.60 -0.45 -2.16
CA GLN A 43 11.12 -1.82 -2.01
C GLN A 43 10.10 -2.92 -2.36
N CYS A 44 8.80 -2.61 -2.30
CA CYS A 44 7.76 -3.58 -2.65
C CYS A 44 7.65 -3.74 -4.18
N VAL A 45 6.97 -4.78 -4.66
CA VAL A 45 6.83 -5.05 -6.11
C VAL A 45 6.23 -3.86 -6.87
N LEU A 46 5.21 -3.21 -6.29
CA LEU A 46 4.59 -2.02 -6.88
C LEU A 46 5.55 -0.82 -6.85
N GLY A 47 6.22 -0.58 -5.71
CA GLY A 47 7.22 0.47 -5.57
C GLY A 47 8.33 0.37 -6.61
N LYS A 48 8.95 -0.80 -6.75
CA LYS A 48 10.00 -1.06 -7.75
C LYS A 48 9.53 -0.75 -9.17
N TRP A 49 8.28 -1.07 -9.49
CA TRP A 49 7.71 -0.72 -10.79
C TRP A 49 7.45 0.78 -10.95
N ILE A 50 6.91 1.46 -9.93
CA ILE A 50 6.65 2.91 -9.92
C ILE A 50 7.94 3.70 -10.16
N TYR A 51 9.01 3.33 -9.45
CA TYR A 51 10.29 4.04 -9.49
C TYR A 51 11.22 3.56 -10.63
N GLY A 52 10.89 2.43 -11.27
CA GLY A 52 11.60 1.89 -12.42
C GLY A 52 10.79 2.03 -13.71
N ASP A 53 10.21 0.92 -14.18
CA ASP A 53 9.49 0.81 -15.46
C ASP A 53 8.49 1.94 -15.73
N ALA A 54 7.73 2.37 -14.71
CA ALA A 54 6.70 3.38 -14.89
C ALA A 54 7.29 4.75 -15.27
N VAL A 55 8.52 5.07 -14.84
CA VAL A 55 9.23 6.30 -15.21
C VAL A 55 9.49 6.35 -16.71
N VAL A 56 9.79 5.21 -17.33
CA VAL A 56 10.11 5.10 -18.76
C VAL A 56 8.85 4.92 -19.60
N ARG A 57 7.91 4.09 -19.15
CA ARG A 57 6.73 3.68 -19.93
C ARG A 57 5.55 4.65 -19.81
N PHE A 58 5.47 5.40 -18.72
CA PHE A 58 4.36 6.31 -18.44
C PHE A 58 4.88 7.71 -18.03
N PRO A 59 5.78 8.33 -18.83
CA PRO A 59 6.34 9.62 -18.49
C PRO A 59 5.22 10.66 -18.50
N GLY A 60 5.04 11.36 -17.38
CA GLY A 60 4.05 12.43 -17.30
C GLY A 60 2.59 11.96 -17.15
N ASP A 61 2.32 10.66 -17.02
CA ASP A 61 0.96 10.13 -16.84
C ASP A 61 0.39 10.54 -15.47
N SER A 62 -0.79 11.17 -15.47
CA SER A 62 -1.42 11.68 -14.25
C SER A 62 -1.88 10.56 -13.32
N LEU A 63 -2.35 9.43 -13.85
CA LEU A 63 -2.80 8.29 -13.05
C LEU A 63 -1.60 7.61 -12.38
N VAL A 64 -0.47 7.47 -13.08
CA VAL A 64 0.75 6.90 -12.48
C VAL A 64 1.32 7.83 -11.40
N ARG A 65 1.26 9.16 -11.58
CA ARG A 65 1.59 10.11 -10.51
C ARG A 65 0.66 9.95 -9.31
N GLU A 66 -0.65 9.86 -9.52
CA GLU A 66 -1.62 9.63 -8.44
C GLU A 66 -1.31 8.33 -7.67
N ILE A 67 -1.04 7.23 -8.39
CA ILE A 67 -0.67 5.94 -7.80
C ILE A 67 0.61 6.06 -6.96
N ARG A 68 1.63 6.78 -7.44
CA ARG A 68 2.88 7.00 -6.70
C ARG A 68 2.63 7.72 -5.38
N GLU A 69 1.86 8.79 -5.39
CA GLU A 69 1.56 9.57 -4.19
C GLU A 69 0.74 8.74 -3.19
N LEU A 70 -0.32 8.08 -3.66
CA LEU A 70 -1.15 7.19 -2.83
C LEU A 70 -0.35 6.01 -2.26
N HIS A 71 0.60 5.47 -3.02
CA HIS A 71 1.47 4.38 -2.59
C HIS A 71 2.39 4.82 -1.44
N ARG A 72 3.03 5.98 -1.58
CA ARG A 72 3.85 6.56 -0.53
C ARG A 72 3.03 6.81 0.74
N GLU A 73 1.86 7.42 0.61
CA GLU A 73 0.95 7.68 1.74
C GLU A 73 0.48 6.38 2.40
N PHE A 74 0.18 5.35 1.62
CA PHE A 74 -0.20 4.04 2.15
C PHE A 74 0.89 3.46 3.05
N HIS A 75 2.14 3.46 2.60
CA HIS A 75 3.27 2.96 3.36
C HIS A 75 3.52 3.78 4.65
N GLN A 76 3.31 5.09 4.61
CA GLN A 76 3.38 5.94 5.80
C GLN A 76 2.30 5.59 6.83
N GLU A 77 1.04 5.44 6.40
CA GLU A 77 -0.06 5.07 7.30
C GLU A 77 0.10 3.64 7.84
N ALA A 78 0.52 2.69 7.00
CA ALA A 78 0.80 1.32 7.42
C ALA A 78 1.90 1.25 8.49
N ALA A 79 2.98 2.03 8.32
CA ALA A 79 4.06 2.13 9.29
C ALA A 79 3.59 2.74 10.63
N LYS A 80 2.69 3.75 10.60
CA LYS A 80 2.09 4.32 11.83
C LYS A 80 1.27 3.28 12.59
N VAL A 81 0.40 2.54 11.89
CA VAL A 81 -0.39 1.46 12.47
C VAL A 81 0.52 0.41 13.09
N LEU A 82 1.53 -0.05 12.36
CA LEU A 82 2.48 -1.06 12.83
C LEU A 82 3.27 -0.57 14.05
N SER A 83 3.71 0.69 14.07
CA SER A 83 4.41 1.27 15.21
C SER A 83 3.55 1.22 16.48
N LEU A 84 2.28 1.61 16.40
CA LEU A 84 1.38 1.56 17.55
C LEU A 84 1.11 0.12 18.01
N ALA A 85 0.94 -0.79 17.05
CA ALA A 85 0.76 -2.22 17.31
C ALA A 85 1.93 -2.82 18.09
N LEU A 86 3.17 -2.56 17.65
CA LEU A 86 4.39 -3.05 18.31
C LEU A 86 4.64 -2.42 19.68
N MET A 87 4.07 -1.23 19.94
CA MET A 87 4.08 -0.60 21.27
C MET A 87 2.96 -1.14 22.19
N GLY A 88 2.15 -2.10 21.75
CA GLY A 88 1.00 -2.60 22.51
C GLY A 88 -0.18 -1.64 22.59
N ARG A 89 -0.17 -0.53 21.83
CA ARG A 89 -1.23 0.50 21.81
C ARG A 89 -2.38 0.08 20.91
N LYS A 90 -3.01 -1.06 21.24
CA LYS A 90 -4.01 -1.77 20.42
C LYS A 90 -5.16 -0.86 19.97
N ALA A 91 -5.84 -0.20 20.91
CA ALA A 91 -7.00 0.64 20.60
C ALA A 91 -6.69 1.81 19.66
N GLU A 92 -5.48 2.37 19.74
CA GLU A 92 -5.07 3.46 18.86
C GLU A 92 -4.72 2.96 17.46
N ALA A 93 -4.04 1.81 17.37
CA ALA A 93 -3.76 1.17 16.10
C ALA A 93 -5.04 0.72 15.38
N GLU A 94 -6.04 0.23 16.12
CA GLU A 94 -7.36 -0.13 15.59
C GLU A 94 -8.07 1.09 15.01
N ARG A 95 -8.10 2.22 15.73
CA ARG A 95 -8.67 3.49 15.23
C ARG A 95 -8.03 3.96 13.92
N LEU A 96 -6.71 3.80 13.78
CA LEU A 96 -6.04 4.14 12.53
C LEU A 96 -6.42 3.23 11.35
N MET A 97 -7.04 2.07 11.59
CA MET A 97 -7.53 1.15 10.55
C MET A 97 -9.05 1.16 10.35
N GLU A 98 -9.79 1.91 11.18
CA GLU A 98 -11.26 2.00 11.09
C GLU A 98 -11.74 2.57 9.76
N GLN A 99 -13.01 2.33 9.44
CA GLN A 99 -13.62 2.94 8.26
C GLN A 99 -13.62 4.47 8.40
N GLY A 100 -13.21 5.17 7.34
CA GLY A 100 -13.07 6.63 7.34
C GLY A 100 -11.69 7.15 7.79
N SER A 101 -10.86 6.31 8.41
CA SER A 101 -9.46 6.63 8.73
C SER A 101 -8.66 7.01 7.48
N ALA A 102 -7.52 7.68 7.68
CA ALA A 102 -6.58 7.99 6.61
C ALA A 102 -6.14 6.71 5.89
N TYR A 103 -5.70 5.68 6.64
CA TYR A 103 -5.33 4.38 6.10
C TYR A 103 -6.43 3.78 5.20
N ALA A 104 -7.68 3.71 5.69
CA ALA A 104 -8.77 3.12 4.94
C ALA A 104 -9.10 3.90 3.65
N ARG A 105 -9.07 5.23 3.71
CA ARG A 105 -9.31 6.10 2.53
C ARG A 105 -8.20 6.00 1.50
N ILE A 106 -6.94 6.04 1.92
CA ILE A 106 -5.76 5.94 1.04
C ILE A 106 -5.70 4.55 0.41
N SER A 107 -5.81 3.49 1.21
CA SER A 107 -5.80 2.11 0.73
C SER A 107 -6.90 1.86 -0.32
N GLY A 108 -8.12 2.32 -0.06
CA GLY A 108 -9.23 2.21 -1.02
C GLY A 108 -9.01 3.02 -2.30
N SER A 109 -8.43 4.22 -2.19
CA SER A 109 -8.12 5.07 -3.36
C SER A 109 -7.03 4.46 -4.23
N LEU A 110 -5.99 3.91 -3.60
CA LEU A 110 -4.90 3.22 -4.29
C LEU A 110 -5.40 1.99 -5.06
N VAL A 111 -6.25 1.16 -4.45
CA VAL A 111 -6.86 0.01 -5.14
C VAL A 111 -7.67 0.46 -6.36
N ARG A 112 -8.48 1.52 -6.23
CA ARG A 112 -9.25 2.06 -7.38
C ARG A 112 -8.34 2.60 -8.47
N ALA A 113 -7.27 3.30 -8.12
CA ALA A 113 -6.31 3.82 -9.09
C ALA A 113 -5.58 2.68 -9.84
N LEU A 114 -5.18 1.62 -9.11
CA LEU A 114 -4.60 0.41 -9.70
C LEU A 114 -5.56 -0.30 -10.65
N GLN A 115 -6.85 -0.40 -10.29
CA GLN A 115 -7.87 -0.97 -11.18
C GLN A 115 -8.02 -0.18 -12.48
N LYS A 116 -8.03 1.16 -12.41
CA LYS A 116 -8.04 2.04 -13.60
C LYS A 116 -6.80 1.83 -14.47
N LEU A 117 -5.63 1.67 -13.85
CA LEU A 117 -4.38 1.43 -14.57
C LEU A 117 -4.43 0.07 -15.30
N GLY A 118 -4.97 -0.96 -14.65
CA GLY A 118 -5.17 -2.28 -15.27
C GLY A 118 -6.10 -2.22 -16.48
N GLN A 119 -7.18 -1.46 -16.40
CA GLN A 119 -8.13 -1.26 -17.51
C GLN A 119 -7.52 -0.49 -18.69
N LYS A 120 -6.57 0.42 -18.43
CA LYS A 120 -5.84 1.16 -19.48
C LYS A 120 -4.87 0.26 -20.27
N ALA A 121 -4.52 -0.90 -19.70
CA ALA A 121 -3.57 -1.85 -20.28
C ALA A 121 -4.24 -2.98 -21.09
N ALA A 122 -5.57 -3.02 -21.11
CA ALA A 122 -6.41 -3.95 -21.84
C ALA A 122 -6.86 -3.33 -23.17
#